data_AF-I3D3F7-F1
#
_entry.id   AF-I3D3F7-F1
#
_cell.length_a   1.000
_cell.length_b   1.000
_cell.length_c   1.000
_cell.angle_alpha   90.00
_cell.angle_beta   90.00
_cell.angle_gamma   90.00
#
_symmetry.space_group_name_H-M   'P 1'
#
loop_
_entity.id
_entity.type
_entity.pdbx_description
1 polymer ?
#
loop_
_entity_poly.entity_id
_entity_poly.type
_entity_poly.pdbx_seq_one_letter_code
_entity_poly.pdbx_strand_id
1 'polypeptide(L)'
;MGKDNKKDEKPKKSDFKAFLKKRAPFYLAAITLIVLSVYGTLSEKNLESFFPEFTTEEEQILDILMKYNGPNEAGLTVMKAIENKIKEEYPDEKIFENKKTKVELDISKIDSDEYRIILNFQSHKGEINYDWNVNTSSKKITSNNQESKHIIDLVDFYD
;
A
#
# COMPACT_ATOMS: atom_id res chain seq x y z
N MET A 1 68.58 16.36 38.73
CA MET A 1 67.46 17.30 38.52
C MET A 1 66.60 16.74 37.39
N GLY A 2 65.44 16.17 37.73
CA GLY A 2 64.45 15.72 36.75
C GLY A 2 63.56 16.86 36.28
N LYS A 3 62.85 16.63 35.16
CA LYS A 3 61.62 17.27 34.62
C LYS A 3 61.58 16.92 33.12
N ASP A 4 60.50 16.55 32.45
CA ASP A 4 59.13 16.15 32.81
C ASP A 4 58.62 15.35 31.59
N ASN A 5 58.04 14.17 31.83
CA ASN A 5 57.36 13.40 30.80
C ASN A 5 56.01 14.05 30.49
N LYS A 6 55.87 14.73 29.35
CA LYS A 6 54.54 15.08 28.79
C LYS A 6 53.85 13.78 28.40
N LYS A 7 52.93 13.33 29.24
CA LYS A 7 51.99 12.24 28.94
C LYS A 7 51.02 12.72 27.87
N ASP A 8 50.94 11.99 26.77
CA ASP A 8 49.90 12.10 25.76
C ASP A 8 48.51 11.90 26.42
N GLU A 9 47.71 12.95 26.48
CA GLU A 9 46.30 12.87 26.86
C GLU A 9 45.51 12.17 25.74
N LYS A 10 45.33 10.85 25.88
CA LYS A 10 44.34 10.11 25.08
C LYS A 10 42.94 10.69 25.37
N PRO A 11 42.10 10.92 24.33
CA PRO A 11 40.76 11.47 24.52
C PRO A 11 39.90 10.55 25.38
N LYS A 12 39.32 11.11 26.45
CA LYS A 12 38.49 10.41 27.44
C LYS A 12 37.18 9.91 26.81
N LYS A 13 37.15 8.64 26.39
CA LYS A 13 35.93 7.92 25.97
C LYS A 13 34.83 7.88 27.06
N SER A 14 35.17 8.18 28.31
CA SER A 14 34.24 8.22 29.46
C SER A 14 33.20 9.33 29.37
N ASP A 15 33.57 10.47 28.78
CA ASP A 15 32.76 11.68 28.87
C ASP A 15 31.56 11.62 27.92
N PHE A 16 31.74 10.99 26.76
CA PHE A 16 30.65 10.69 25.83
C PHE A 16 29.65 9.68 26.42
N LYS A 17 30.13 8.63 27.09
CA LYS A 17 29.27 7.63 27.76
C LYS A 17 28.48 8.24 28.92
N ALA A 18 29.11 9.11 29.71
CA ALA A 18 28.46 9.84 30.80
C ALA A 18 27.43 10.84 30.26
N PHE A 19 27.74 11.51 29.15
CA PHE A 19 26.85 12.45 28.47
C PHE A 19 25.62 11.76 27.87
N LEU A 20 25.81 10.63 27.17
CA LEU A 20 24.71 9.79 26.65
C LEU A 20 23.80 9.31 27.78
N LYS A 21 24.36 8.87 28.91
CA LYS A 21 23.58 8.40 30.07
C LYS A 21 22.78 9.53 30.73
N LYS A 22 23.33 10.75 30.79
CA LYS A 22 22.67 11.92 31.43
C LYS A 22 21.46 12.43 30.65
N ARG A 23 21.42 12.22 29.33
CA ARG A 23 20.32 12.63 28.44
C ARG A 23 19.65 11.45 27.75
N ALA A 24 19.89 10.23 28.23
CA ALA A 24 19.36 8.99 27.67
C ALA A 24 17.84 9.03 27.40
N PRO A 25 17.00 9.65 28.25
CA PRO A 25 15.56 9.78 27.96
C PRO A 25 15.27 10.61 26.70
N PHE A 26 16.00 11.70 26.47
CA PHE A 26 15.83 12.56 25.29
C PHE A 26 16.36 11.90 24.02
N TYR A 27 17.47 11.17 24.10
CA TYR A 27 17.99 10.40 22.97
C TYR A 27 17.06 9.26 22.59
N LEU A 28 16.49 8.55 23.58
CA LEU A 28 15.50 7.51 23.30
C LEU A 28 14.26 8.12 22.64
N ALA A 29 13.75 9.25 23.14
CA ALA A 29 12.63 9.96 22.52
C ALA A 29 12.95 10.41 21.08
N ALA A 30 14.15 10.94 20.82
CA ALA A 30 14.58 11.33 19.49
C ALA A 30 14.73 10.13 18.54
N ILE A 31 15.28 9.00 19.01
CA ILE A 31 15.38 7.76 18.24
C ILE A 31 13.97 7.22 17.93
N THR A 32 13.05 7.21 18.90
CA THR A 32 11.66 6.81 18.67
C THR A 32 10.97 7.72 17.65
N LEU A 33 11.21 9.03 17.68
CA LEU A 33 10.69 9.99 16.71
C LEU A 33 11.23 9.75 15.29
N ILE A 34 12.53 9.44 15.16
CA ILE A 34 13.16 9.07 13.88
C ILE A 34 12.60 7.74 13.38
N VAL A 35 12.44 6.75 14.25
CA VAL A 35 11.86 5.45 13.88
C VAL A 35 10.42 5.62 13.41
N LEU A 36 9.59 6.38 14.12
CA LEU A 36 8.21 6.70 13.73
C LEU A 36 8.13 7.48 12.41
N SER A 37 9.02 8.45 12.18
CA SER A 37 9.02 9.22 10.93
C SER A 37 9.46 8.37 9.73
N VAL A 38 10.41 7.46 9.92
CA VAL A 38 10.86 6.50 8.90
C VAL A 38 9.74 5.52 8.55
N TYR A 39 9.01 4.95 9.54
CA TYR A 39 7.86 4.08 9.25
C TYR A 39 6.67 4.82 8.61
N GLY A 40 6.41 6.07 8.98
CA GLY A 40 5.31 6.86 8.40
C GLY A 40 5.54 7.36 6.98
N THR A 41 6.79 7.38 6.49
CA THR A 41 7.16 7.94 5.18
C THR A 41 7.65 6.91 4.15
N LEU A 42 7.95 5.67 4.57
CA LEU A 42 8.46 4.60 3.71
C LEU A 42 7.42 3.53 3.33
N SER A 43 6.13 3.78 3.54
CA SER A 43 5.13 2.87 2.96
C SER A 43 5.17 3.05 1.44
N GLU A 44 5.66 2.04 0.72
CA GLU A 44 5.67 2.06 -0.75
C GLU A 44 4.25 2.29 -1.26
N LYS A 45 4.11 3.15 -2.28
CA LYS A 45 2.80 3.37 -2.90
C LYS A 45 2.27 2.05 -3.47
N ASN A 46 1.00 1.80 -3.24
CA ASN A 46 0.26 0.63 -3.73
C ASN A 46 -0.97 1.07 -4.53
N LEU A 47 -1.82 0.14 -4.93
CA LEU A 47 -3.01 0.48 -5.72
C LEU A 47 -3.98 1.39 -4.95
N GLU A 48 -4.25 1.05 -3.69
CA GLU A 48 -5.11 1.80 -2.78
C GLU A 48 -4.65 3.25 -2.56
N SER A 49 -3.33 3.51 -2.66
CA SER A 49 -2.75 4.85 -2.53
C SER A 49 -3.23 5.86 -3.57
N PHE A 50 -3.90 5.40 -4.64
CA PHE A 50 -4.43 6.25 -5.70
C PHE A 50 -5.94 6.49 -5.58
N PHE A 51 -6.61 5.83 -4.64
CA PHE A 51 -8.05 5.94 -4.53
C PHE A 51 -8.44 7.32 -3.98
N PRO A 52 -9.46 7.98 -4.57
CA PRO A 52 -9.97 9.24 -4.04
C PRO A 52 -10.73 9.02 -2.73
N GLU A 53 -11.14 10.11 -2.09
CA GLU A 53 -12.10 10.04 -0.99
C GLU A 53 -13.48 9.65 -1.53
N PHE A 54 -14.14 8.71 -0.86
CA PHE A 54 -15.45 8.20 -1.22
C PHE A 54 -16.50 8.57 -0.18
N THR A 55 -17.78 8.55 -0.58
CA THR A 55 -18.88 8.57 0.38
C THR A 55 -18.94 7.25 1.15
N THR A 56 -19.55 7.24 2.33
CA THR A 56 -19.71 6.00 3.14
C THR A 56 -20.43 4.88 2.38
N GLU A 57 -21.34 5.23 1.48
CA GLU A 57 -22.03 4.26 0.62
C GLU A 57 -21.06 3.65 -0.41
N GLU A 58 -20.32 4.49 -1.13
CA GLU A 58 -19.31 4.08 -2.10
C GLU A 58 -18.19 3.24 -1.45
N GLU A 59 -17.72 3.60 -0.26
CA GLU A 59 -16.73 2.84 0.51
C GLU A 59 -17.23 1.42 0.80
N GLN A 60 -18.49 1.26 1.21
CA GLN A 60 -19.07 -0.06 1.48
C GLN A 60 -19.16 -0.91 0.21
N ILE A 61 -19.53 -0.31 -0.92
CA ILE A 61 -19.63 -1.01 -2.20
C ILE A 61 -18.23 -1.42 -2.68
N LEU A 62 -17.27 -0.51 -2.59
CA LEU A 62 -15.88 -0.77 -2.94
C LEU A 62 -15.28 -1.87 -2.06
N ASP A 63 -15.59 -1.86 -0.76
CA ASP A 63 -15.18 -2.89 0.18
C ASP A 63 -15.71 -4.27 -0.21
N ILE A 64 -16.97 -4.38 -0.65
CA ILE A 64 -17.53 -5.65 -1.13
C ILE A 64 -16.69 -6.20 -2.27
N LEU A 65 -16.30 -5.36 -3.24
CA LEU A 65 -15.45 -5.79 -4.36
C LEU A 65 -14.03 -6.11 -3.91
N MET A 66 -13.36 -5.16 -3.26
CA MET A 66 -11.91 -5.21 -3.03
C MET A 66 -11.50 -6.24 -1.97
N LYS A 67 -12.39 -6.55 -1.02
CA LYS A 67 -12.19 -7.57 0.02
C LYS A 67 -12.69 -8.95 -0.40
N TYR A 68 -13.39 -9.07 -1.54
CA TYR A 68 -13.80 -10.36 -2.05
C TYR A 68 -12.58 -11.26 -2.27
N ASN A 69 -12.61 -12.46 -1.69
CA ASN A 69 -11.49 -13.39 -1.62
C ASN A 69 -11.91 -14.83 -1.99
N GLY A 70 -12.88 -14.91 -2.92
CA GLY A 70 -13.39 -16.16 -3.47
C GLY A 70 -14.45 -16.82 -2.59
N PRO A 71 -15.05 -17.93 -3.06
CA PRO A 71 -16.14 -18.61 -2.38
C PRO A 71 -15.71 -19.30 -1.06
N ASN A 72 -14.41 -19.58 -0.90
CA ASN A 72 -13.85 -20.28 0.26
C ASN A 72 -13.38 -19.34 1.39
N GLU A 73 -13.49 -18.02 1.19
CA GLU A 73 -13.13 -16.96 2.15
C GLU A 73 -11.68 -17.00 2.70
N ALA A 74 -10.78 -17.75 2.06
CA ALA A 74 -9.40 -17.95 2.50
C ALA A 74 -8.34 -17.54 1.46
N GLY A 75 -8.77 -17.06 0.29
CA GLY A 75 -7.92 -16.86 -0.88
C GLY A 75 -7.37 -15.45 -1.06
N LEU A 76 -6.82 -15.23 -2.26
CA LEU A 76 -6.35 -13.94 -2.76
C LEU A 76 -7.53 -12.96 -2.87
N THR A 77 -7.38 -11.71 -2.40
CA THR A 77 -8.45 -10.71 -2.59
C THR A 77 -8.41 -10.10 -3.98
N VAL A 78 -9.53 -9.56 -4.47
CA VAL A 78 -9.60 -8.81 -5.74
C VAL A 78 -8.58 -7.68 -5.78
N MET A 79 -8.46 -6.88 -4.71
CA MET A 79 -7.44 -5.82 -4.62
C MET A 79 -6.04 -6.39 -4.86
N LYS A 80 -5.73 -7.51 -4.20
CA LYS A 80 -4.39 -8.10 -4.28
C LYS A 80 -4.13 -8.77 -5.62
N ALA A 81 -5.15 -9.39 -6.22
CA ALA A 81 -5.09 -9.94 -7.56
C ALA A 81 -4.76 -8.86 -8.60
N ILE A 82 -5.41 -7.70 -8.53
CA ILE A 82 -5.11 -6.57 -9.41
C ILE A 82 -3.67 -6.07 -9.19
N GLU A 83 -3.25 -5.90 -7.94
CA GLU A 83 -1.87 -5.50 -7.63
C GLU A 83 -0.83 -6.48 -8.17
N ASN A 84 -1.06 -7.78 -8.00
CA ASN A 84 -0.14 -8.82 -8.47
C ASN A 84 -0.08 -8.83 -9.99
N LYS A 85 -1.23 -8.77 -10.68
CA LYS A 85 -1.29 -8.69 -12.13
C LYS A 85 -0.54 -7.48 -12.69
N ILE A 86 -0.72 -6.31 -12.07
CA ILE A 86 0.04 -5.11 -12.43
C ILE A 86 1.53 -5.37 -12.21
N LYS A 87 1.95 -5.87 -11.04
CA LYS A 87 3.37 -6.15 -10.77
C LYS A 87 3.99 -7.15 -11.74
N GLU A 88 3.24 -8.15 -12.20
CA GLU A 88 3.70 -9.11 -13.21
C GLU A 88 3.96 -8.47 -14.58
N GLU A 89 3.21 -7.43 -14.96
CA GLU A 89 3.47 -6.66 -16.19
C GLU A 89 4.67 -5.70 -16.08
N TYR A 90 5.09 -5.40 -14.84
CA TYR A 90 6.21 -4.49 -14.53
C TYR A 90 7.14 -5.10 -13.46
N PRO A 91 7.77 -6.26 -13.71
CA PRO A 91 8.47 -7.04 -12.68
C PRO A 91 9.66 -6.32 -12.06
N ASP A 92 10.33 -5.45 -12.83
CA ASP A 92 11.53 -4.73 -12.41
C ASP A 92 11.28 -3.23 -12.15
N GLU A 93 10.02 -2.80 -12.05
CA GLU A 93 9.66 -1.41 -11.87
C GLU A 93 8.77 -1.19 -10.65
N LYS A 94 9.06 -0.13 -9.89
CA LYS A 94 8.14 0.40 -8.88
C LYS A 94 7.03 1.19 -9.56
N ILE A 95 6.13 0.48 -10.23
CA ILE A 95 5.16 1.12 -11.14
C ILE A 95 4.23 2.10 -10.41
N PHE A 96 3.83 1.83 -9.17
CA PHE A 96 3.04 2.75 -8.35
C PHE A 96 3.79 4.01 -7.88
N GLU A 97 5.13 4.05 -7.99
CA GLU A 97 5.93 5.25 -7.74
C GLU A 97 6.21 6.06 -9.02
N ASN A 98 5.89 5.49 -10.19
CA ASN A 98 6.15 6.13 -11.47
C ASN A 98 5.21 7.34 -11.68
N LYS A 99 5.79 8.48 -12.07
CA LYS A 99 5.05 9.75 -12.30
C LYS A 99 4.01 9.66 -13.42
N LYS A 100 4.15 8.69 -14.33
CA LYS A 100 3.20 8.44 -15.42
C LYS A 100 2.06 7.51 -15.01
N THR A 101 2.15 6.88 -13.84
CA THR A 101 1.11 5.99 -13.34
C THR A 101 -0.06 6.81 -12.83
N LYS A 102 -1.25 6.45 -13.30
CA LYS A 102 -2.51 7.00 -12.84
C LYS A 102 -3.48 5.85 -12.61
N VAL A 103 -4.31 6.00 -11.60
CA VAL A 103 -5.44 5.11 -11.36
C VAL A 103 -6.67 5.98 -11.22
N GLU A 104 -7.68 5.70 -12.01
CA GLU A 104 -8.98 6.32 -11.94
C GLU A 104 -9.98 5.25 -11.50
N LEU A 105 -10.81 5.57 -10.51
CA LEU A 105 -11.80 4.66 -9.94
C LEU A 105 -13.14 5.37 -9.89
N ASP A 106 -14.08 4.87 -10.67
CA ASP A 106 -15.43 5.41 -10.78
C ASP A 106 -16.45 4.40 -10.26
N ILE A 107 -17.37 4.88 -9.42
CA ILE A 107 -18.49 4.10 -8.90
C ILE A 107 -19.78 4.76 -9.37
N SER A 108 -20.65 3.98 -10.00
CA SER A 108 -21.91 4.48 -10.53
C SER A 108 -23.05 3.55 -10.16
N LYS A 109 -24.18 4.12 -9.76
CA LYS A 109 -25.39 3.36 -9.45
C LYS A 109 -26.08 2.93 -10.74
N ILE A 110 -26.35 1.64 -10.90
CA ILE A 110 -27.16 1.09 -12.01
C ILE A 110 -28.62 1.06 -11.58
N ASP A 111 -28.89 0.37 -10.46
CA ASP A 111 -30.22 0.17 -9.88
C ASP A 111 -30.16 0.31 -8.35
N SER A 112 -31.25 0.08 -7.62
CA SER A 112 -31.29 0.27 -6.16
C SER A 112 -30.19 -0.48 -5.41
N ASP A 113 -29.89 -1.69 -5.88
CA ASP A 113 -29.01 -2.65 -5.23
C ASP A 113 -27.80 -3.01 -6.10
N GLU A 114 -27.62 -2.39 -7.27
CA GLU A 114 -26.56 -2.73 -8.22
C GLU A 114 -25.75 -1.50 -8.61
N TYR A 115 -24.43 -1.62 -8.46
CA TYR A 115 -23.47 -0.55 -8.72
C TYR A 115 -22.38 -1.07 -9.66
N ARG A 116 -21.96 -0.22 -10.58
CA ARG A 116 -20.84 -0.48 -11.48
C ARG A 116 -19.59 0.20 -10.97
N ILE A 117 -18.49 -0.54 -10.90
CA ILE A 117 -17.17 -0.07 -10.51
C ILE A 117 -16.25 -0.19 -11.72
N ILE A 118 -15.67 0.93 -12.14
CA ILE A 118 -14.68 0.98 -13.22
C ILE A 118 -13.35 1.43 -12.63
N LEU A 119 -12.31 0.60 -12.79
CA LEU A 119 -10.94 0.95 -12.42
C LEU A 119 -10.11 1.03 -13.70
N ASN A 120 -9.60 2.22 -14.02
CA ASN A 120 -8.67 2.42 -15.12
C ASN A 120 -7.25 2.61 -14.58
N PHE A 121 -6.38 1.66 -14.87
CA PHE A 121 -4.95 1.76 -14.57
C PHE A 121 -4.22 2.22 -15.83
N GLN A 122 -3.59 3.39 -15.78
CA GLN A 122 -2.80 3.94 -16.88
C GLN A 122 -1.32 3.96 -16.52
N SER A 123 -0.48 3.53 -17.45
CA SER A 123 0.97 3.52 -17.31
C SER A 123 1.66 4.03 -18.58
N HIS A 124 3.00 3.95 -18.60
CA HIS A 124 3.78 4.25 -19.79
C HIS A 124 3.72 3.17 -20.89
N LYS A 125 3.23 1.94 -20.60
CA LYS A 125 3.07 0.86 -21.60
C LYS A 125 1.65 0.77 -22.16
N GLY A 126 0.66 1.33 -21.48
CA GLY A 126 -0.73 1.27 -21.92
C GLY A 126 -1.70 1.45 -20.76
N GLU A 127 -2.94 1.06 -21.02
CA GLU A 127 -4.06 1.15 -20.07
C GLU A 127 -4.64 -0.24 -19.84
N ILE A 128 -5.01 -0.54 -18.59
CA ILE A 128 -5.73 -1.74 -18.19
C ILE A 128 -7.04 -1.26 -17.56
N ASN A 129 -8.14 -1.61 -18.21
CA ASN A 129 -9.46 -1.24 -17.75
C ASN A 129 -10.13 -2.45 -17.09
N TYR A 130 -10.65 -2.23 -15.89
CA TYR A 130 -11.49 -3.18 -15.21
C TYR A 130 -12.89 -2.59 -14.99
N ASP A 131 -13.90 -3.43 -15.16
CA ASP A 131 -15.30 -3.10 -15.14
C ASP A 131 -16.12 -4.24 -14.50
N TRP A 132 -16.69 -3.97 -13.34
CA TRP A 132 -17.52 -4.92 -12.58
C TRP A 132 -18.86 -4.32 -12.20
N ASN A 133 -19.86 -5.18 -12.02
CA ASN A 133 -21.05 -4.85 -11.25
C ASN A 133 -21.04 -5.56 -9.90
N VAL A 134 -21.42 -4.83 -8.86
CA VAL A 134 -21.56 -5.31 -7.49
C VAL A 134 -23.01 -5.16 -7.08
N ASN A 135 -23.63 -6.27 -6.67
CA ASN A 135 -24.95 -6.24 -6.05
C ASN A 135 -24.80 -6.14 -4.53
N THR A 136 -25.26 -5.05 -3.91
CA THR A 136 -25.08 -4.78 -2.47
C THR A 136 -25.90 -5.70 -1.58
N SER A 137 -27.10 -6.11 -2.03
CA SER A 137 -27.99 -6.99 -1.29
C SER A 137 -27.48 -8.44 -1.23
N SER A 138 -27.04 -8.98 -2.36
CA SER A 138 -26.55 -10.36 -2.47
C SER A 138 -25.03 -10.50 -2.32
N LYS A 139 -24.30 -9.38 -2.34
CA LYS A 139 -22.83 -9.30 -2.41
C LYS A 139 -22.22 -10.00 -3.64
N LYS A 140 -23.04 -10.28 -4.66
CA LYS A 140 -22.58 -10.92 -5.89
C LYS A 140 -21.81 -9.92 -6.74
N ILE A 141 -20.68 -10.35 -7.28
CA ILE A 141 -19.85 -9.59 -8.21
C ILE A 141 -19.97 -10.23 -9.60
N THR A 142 -20.09 -9.41 -10.63
CA THR A 142 -20.06 -9.85 -12.04
C THR A 142 -19.09 -8.98 -12.83
N SER A 143 -18.50 -9.55 -13.87
CA SER A 143 -17.50 -8.87 -14.69
C SER A 143 -18.09 -8.48 -16.04
N ASN A 144 -17.86 -7.24 -16.44
CA ASN A 144 -18.35 -6.69 -17.71
C ASN A 144 -17.31 -6.78 -18.84
N ASN A 145 -16.04 -7.04 -18.51
CA ASN A 145 -14.96 -7.20 -19.47
C ASN A 145 -14.05 -8.41 -19.14
N GLN A 146 -13.17 -8.77 -20.08
CA GLN A 146 -12.30 -9.94 -19.95
C GLN A 146 -11.24 -9.78 -18.85
N GLU A 147 -10.69 -8.57 -18.67
CA GLU A 147 -9.68 -8.29 -17.65
C GLU A 147 -10.23 -8.47 -16.24
N SER A 148 -11.43 -7.94 -15.99
CA SER A 148 -12.22 -8.12 -14.78
C SER A 148 -12.60 -9.56 -14.53
N LYS A 149 -13.04 -10.26 -15.58
CA LYS A 149 -13.38 -11.68 -15.48
C LYS A 149 -12.16 -12.49 -15.04
N HIS A 150 -11.00 -12.24 -15.64
CA HIS A 150 -9.77 -12.93 -15.27
C HIS A 150 -9.41 -12.69 -13.79
N ILE A 151 -9.60 -11.48 -13.26
CA ILE A 151 -9.38 -11.22 -11.83
C ILE A 151 -10.33 -12.02 -10.94
N ILE A 152 -11.63 -12.06 -11.27
CA ILE A 152 -12.60 -12.84 -10.49
C ILE A 152 -12.30 -14.34 -10.58
N ASP A 153 -12.03 -14.86 -11.78
CA ASP A 153 -11.65 -16.26 -11.97
C ASP A 153 -10.37 -16.59 -11.17
N LEU A 154 -9.36 -15.71 -11.19
CA LEU A 154 -8.14 -15.89 -10.42
C LEU A 154 -8.46 -16.00 -8.94
N VAL A 155 -9.29 -15.09 -8.40
CA VAL A 155 -9.68 -15.06 -6.98
C VAL A 155 -10.52 -16.29 -6.59
N ASP A 156 -11.45 -16.72 -7.44
CA ASP A 156 -12.36 -17.84 -7.17
C ASP A 156 -11.65 -19.20 -7.15
N PHE A 157 -10.59 -19.34 -7.94
CA PHE A 157 -9.81 -20.58 -8.07
C PHE A 157 -8.43 -20.51 -7.40
N TYR A 158 -8.17 -19.48 -6.60
CA TYR A 158 -6.94 -19.37 -5.82
C TYR A 158 -7.01 -20.25 -4.57
N ASP A 159 -6.48 -21.47 -4.67
CA ASP A 159 -6.31 -22.43 -3.55
C ASP A 159 -4.96 -22.28 -2.83
#